data_AF-A0A963L1P1-F1
#
_entry.id   AF-A0A963L1P1-F1
#
_cell.length_a   1.000
_cell.length_b   1.000
_cell.length_c   1.000
_cell.angle_alpha   90.00
_cell.angle_beta   90.00
_cell.angle_gamma   90.00
#
_symmetry.space_group_name_H-M   'P 1'
#
loop_
_entity.id
_entity.type
_entity.pdbx_description
1 polymer ?
#
loop_
_entity_poly.entity_id
_entity_poly.type
_entity_poly.pdbx_seq_one_letter_code
_entity_poly.pdbx_strand_id
1 'polypeptide(L)'
;MSATQVDSERPARSDWLADAWRRVDTRFAQVDAVFDELMAEAKNLLGEADIPAYLEAARVLGKLGRGVEPMLVFLEEWPSAAQALGGSDALHEVMAFVMRLQKSPNGKAIAPFLQTLAPVARRLQATGQLQHYLAVAGELMERTTGSIHGHHTTFPSPGLPPFFEQAPRLLGLLSLQGLKNWVDYGIRNYHHHPERQIDYFSLQSADARAVLQRERHGVLFADVERRLDLYLRSLWLDNVTLVPYSTAFHEIRQPVPYVDALGMRVPDVFDPDKGVSGMDRYRAVLAHMAGHRRWSGSLVADNWSPFQRMAVECFEDARIDWLICREYPGLRRVLLALHPKPVQGACDEETTSCLRHRLAMVSRAVLDPDHGYTEPLLLQTVERLLALLT
;
A
#
# COMPACT_ATOMS: atom_id res chain seq x y z
N MET A 1 27.34 30.48 46.77
CA MET A 1 27.52 31.03 45.41
C MET A 1 26.35 30.56 44.59
N SER A 2 25.51 31.50 44.17
CA SER A 2 24.25 31.27 43.47
C SER A 2 24.49 30.73 42.06
N ALA A 3 23.79 29.67 41.68
CA ALA A 3 23.70 29.23 40.30
C ALA A 3 22.60 30.08 39.63
N THR A 4 23.02 31.10 38.88
CA THR A 4 22.15 31.91 38.05
C THR A 4 21.64 31.04 36.91
N GLN A 5 20.40 30.56 37.05
CA GLN A 5 19.65 29.93 35.97
C GLN A 5 19.33 31.03 34.96
N VAL A 6 19.97 30.98 33.80
CA VAL A 6 19.68 31.86 32.67
C VAL A 6 18.31 31.46 32.15
N ASP A 7 17.29 32.18 32.59
CA ASP A 7 15.95 32.13 32.02
C ASP A 7 16.03 32.83 30.65
N SER A 8 16.31 32.05 29.61
CA SER A 8 16.29 32.57 28.25
C SER A 8 14.82 32.84 27.89
N GLU A 9 14.40 34.10 27.93
CA GLU A 9 13.10 34.54 27.42
C GLU A 9 12.95 34.01 25.98
N ARG A 10 12.02 33.07 25.81
CA ARG A 10 11.72 32.49 24.51
C ARG A 10 11.18 33.62 23.61
N PRO A 11 11.72 33.83 22.39
CA PRO A 11 11.27 34.91 21.52
C PRO A 11 9.76 34.81 21.27
N ALA A 12 9.10 35.96 21.14
CA ALA A 12 7.67 36.01 20.90
C ALA A 12 7.32 35.23 19.61
N ARG A 13 6.27 34.40 19.69
CA ARG A 13 5.74 33.67 18.53
C ARG A 13 5.37 34.65 17.42
N SER A 14 5.64 34.26 16.18
CA SER A 14 5.09 34.95 15.00
C SER A 14 3.55 34.93 15.02
N ASP A 15 2.91 35.85 14.31
CA ASP A 15 1.43 35.93 14.26
C ASP A 15 0.78 34.60 13.85
N TRP A 16 1.42 33.89 12.90
CA TRP A 16 0.96 32.57 12.46
C TRP A 16 1.12 31.52 13.55
N LEU A 17 2.27 31.46 14.25
CA LEU A 17 2.47 30.52 15.35
C LEU A 17 1.52 30.82 16.52
N ALA A 18 1.26 32.09 16.80
CA ALA A 18 0.29 32.52 17.80
C ALA A 18 -1.14 32.11 17.41
N ASP A 19 -1.51 32.19 16.12
CA ASP A 19 -2.81 31.71 15.65
C ASP A 19 -2.94 30.18 15.74
N ALA A 20 -1.93 29.45 15.28
CA ALA A 20 -1.89 27.99 15.38
C ALA A 20 -2.00 27.53 16.84
N TRP A 21 -1.26 28.18 17.75
CA TRP A 21 -1.33 27.91 19.18
C TRP A 21 -2.74 28.13 19.76
N ARG A 22 -3.40 29.24 19.39
CA ARG A 22 -4.78 29.50 19.79
C ARG A 22 -5.76 28.44 19.28
N ARG A 23 -5.59 27.96 18.05
CA ARG A 23 -6.44 26.91 17.48
C ARG A 23 -6.31 25.59 18.21
N VAL A 24 -5.09 25.22 18.58
CA VAL A 24 -4.80 23.98 19.31
C VAL A 24 -5.39 24.00 20.72
N ASP A 25 -5.57 25.19 21.32
CA ASP A 25 -6.35 25.43 22.54
C ASP A 25 -6.00 24.46 23.67
N THR A 26 -4.70 24.44 24.03
CA THR A 26 -4.15 23.56 25.07
C THR A 26 -3.42 24.36 26.15
N ARG A 27 -3.28 23.73 27.32
CA ARG A 27 -2.54 24.25 28.47
C ARG A 27 -1.41 23.32 28.92
N PHE A 28 -1.09 22.30 28.13
CA PHE A 28 0.00 21.39 28.46
C PHE A 28 1.35 22.09 28.23
N ALA A 29 2.10 22.31 29.31
CA ALA A 29 3.43 22.91 29.25
C ALA A 29 4.40 22.07 28.40
N GLN A 30 4.23 20.75 28.38
CA GLN A 30 5.04 19.85 27.55
C GLN A 30 4.83 20.10 26.06
N VAL A 31 3.60 20.42 25.63
CA VAL A 31 3.31 20.77 24.23
C VAL A 31 3.88 22.15 23.92
N ASP A 32 3.67 23.13 24.81
CA ASP A 32 4.22 24.48 24.64
C ASP A 32 5.74 24.45 24.46
N ALA A 33 6.44 23.57 25.19
CA ALA A 33 7.88 23.42 25.14
C ALA A 33 8.42 23.08 23.73
N VAL A 34 7.67 22.33 22.91
CA VAL A 34 8.12 21.82 21.60
C VAL A 34 7.30 22.35 20.42
N PHE A 35 6.21 23.10 20.69
CA PHE A 35 5.22 23.46 19.68
C PHE A 35 5.80 24.19 18.47
N ASP A 36 6.69 25.16 18.69
CA ASP A 36 7.20 26.02 17.63
C ASP A 36 8.04 25.24 16.63
N GLU A 37 8.83 24.26 17.11
CA GLU A 37 9.64 23.36 16.29
C GLU A 37 8.75 22.39 15.50
N LEU A 38 7.77 21.75 16.16
CA LEU A 38 6.82 20.85 15.51
C LEU A 38 5.98 21.57 14.44
N MET A 39 5.61 22.82 14.68
CA MET A 39 4.86 23.60 13.70
C MET A 39 5.71 24.02 12.50
N ALA A 40 7.00 24.31 12.70
CA ALA A 40 7.91 24.59 11.60
C ALA A 40 8.09 23.36 10.71
N GLU A 41 8.24 22.18 11.31
CA GLU A 41 8.29 20.91 10.58
C GLU A 41 6.98 20.63 9.85
N ALA A 42 5.84 20.79 10.52
CA ALA A 42 4.52 20.58 9.92
C ALA A 42 4.30 21.46 8.67
N LYS A 43 4.75 22.72 8.67
CA LYS A 43 4.67 23.59 7.47
C LYS A 43 5.52 23.12 6.30
N ASN A 44 6.62 22.41 6.56
CA ASN A 44 7.49 21.91 5.52
C ASN A 44 6.94 20.62 4.88
N LEU A 45 6.16 19.84 5.63
CA LEU A 45 5.69 18.53 5.21
C LEU A 45 4.23 18.51 4.75
N LEU A 46 3.38 19.39 5.30
CA LEU A 46 1.96 19.44 5.00
C LEU A 46 1.62 20.57 4.02
N GLY A 47 0.58 20.36 3.21
CA GLY A 47 0.01 21.44 2.40
C GLY A 47 -0.68 22.48 3.29
N GLU A 48 -0.69 23.75 2.87
CA GLU A 48 -1.33 24.84 3.63
C GLU A 48 -2.83 24.57 3.92
N ALA A 49 -3.51 23.89 2.99
CA ALA A 49 -4.92 23.51 3.13
C ALA A 49 -5.16 22.44 4.22
N ASP A 50 -4.12 21.68 4.58
CA ASP A 50 -4.24 20.56 5.53
C ASP A 50 -3.98 20.99 6.98
N ILE A 51 -3.24 22.09 7.18
CA ILE A 51 -2.89 22.62 8.49
C ILE A 51 -4.11 22.81 9.40
N PRO A 52 -5.25 23.38 8.95
CA PRO A 52 -6.43 23.52 9.81
C PRO A 52 -6.96 22.19 10.35
N ALA A 53 -7.02 21.15 9.51
CA ALA A 53 -7.50 19.83 9.93
C ALA A 53 -6.52 19.15 10.89
N TYR A 54 -5.22 19.31 10.66
CA TYR A 54 -4.16 18.85 11.55
C TYR A 54 -4.24 19.50 12.94
N LEU A 55 -4.37 20.83 13.02
CA LEU A 55 -4.50 21.53 14.32
C LEU A 55 -5.79 21.15 15.05
N GLU A 56 -6.89 20.98 14.32
CA GLU A 56 -8.15 20.52 14.92
C GLU A 56 -8.05 19.09 15.46
N ALA A 57 -7.40 18.18 14.74
CA ALA A 57 -7.13 16.83 15.23
C ALA A 57 -6.29 16.83 16.52
N ALA A 58 -5.23 17.64 16.58
CA ALA A 58 -4.43 17.81 17.79
C ALA A 58 -5.25 18.35 18.97
N ARG A 59 -6.12 19.34 18.72
CA ARG A 59 -7.05 19.89 19.73
C ARG A 59 -8.01 18.81 20.26
N VAL A 60 -8.59 18.01 19.37
CA VAL A 60 -9.48 16.90 19.75
C VAL A 60 -8.75 15.90 20.63
N LEU A 61 -7.52 15.50 20.25
CA LEU A 61 -6.68 14.58 21.01
C LEU A 61 -6.36 15.12 22.41
N GLY A 62 -6.04 16.41 22.53
CA GLY A 62 -5.79 17.07 23.81
C GLY A 62 -7.00 17.10 24.74
N LYS A 63 -8.22 16.97 24.20
CA LYS A 63 -9.49 17.01 24.95
C LYS A 63 -10.08 15.63 25.26
N LEU A 64 -9.38 14.53 24.94
CA LEU A 64 -9.87 13.16 25.18
C LEU A 64 -9.83 12.71 26.66
N GLY A 65 -9.19 13.48 27.55
CA GLY A 65 -9.00 13.07 28.95
C GLY A 65 -7.97 11.94 29.12
N ARG A 66 -7.01 11.82 28.18
CA ARG A 66 -5.97 10.77 28.13
C ARG A 66 -4.56 11.28 28.48
N GLY A 67 -4.47 12.43 29.11
CA GLY A 67 -3.19 13.11 29.34
C GLY A 67 -2.65 13.78 28.07
N VAL A 68 -1.40 14.24 28.13
CA VAL A 68 -0.75 15.02 27.06
C VAL A 68 -0.27 14.16 25.89
N GLU A 69 0.04 12.89 26.15
CA GLU A 69 0.79 12.02 25.26
C GLU A 69 0.15 11.84 23.86
N PRO A 70 -1.16 11.52 23.71
CA PRO A 70 -1.76 11.35 22.38
C PRO A 70 -1.64 12.60 21.49
N MET A 71 -1.79 13.78 22.11
CA MET A 71 -1.69 15.05 21.41
C MET A 71 -0.26 15.34 20.96
N LEU A 72 0.70 15.17 21.87
CA LEU A 72 2.11 15.44 21.60
C LEU A 72 2.65 14.51 20.51
N VAL A 73 2.40 13.21 20.65
CA VAL A 73 2.81 12.19 19.67
C VAL A 73 2.16 12.44 18.31
N PHE A 74 0.89 12.84 18.26
CA PHE A 74 0.25 13.17 16.98
C PHE A 74 0.86 14.39 16.30
N LEU A 75 1.17 15.45 17.06
CA LEU A 75 1.83 16.64 16.53
C LEU A 75 3.22 16.31 15.96
N GLU A 76 3.90 15.32 16.53
CA GLU A 76 5.21 14.85 16.07
C GLU A 76 5.09 13.92 14.85
N GLU A 77 4.22 12.91 14.91
CA GLU A 77 4.21 11.82 13.93
C GLU A 77 3.36 12.11 12.68
N TRP A 78 2.28 12.87 12.80
CA TRP A 78 1.33 13.04 11.69
C TRP A 78 1.92 13.71 10.45
N PRO A 79 2.71 14.81 10.54
CA PRO A 79 3.28 15.44 9.36
C PRO A 79 4.13 14.48 8.50
N SER A 80 4.95 13.64 9.14
CA SER A 80 5.74 12.61 8.45
C SER A 80 4.85 11.49 7.88
N ALA A 81 3.81 11.09 8.61
CA ALA A 81 2.84 10.10 8.14
C ALA A 81 2.09 10.58 6.88
N ALA A 82 1.58 11.81 6.90
CA ALA A 82 0.87 12.40 5.76
C ALA A 82 1.76 12.50 4.51
N GLN A 83 3.01 12.94 4.68
CA GLN A 83 3.97 12.98 3.57
C GLN A 83 4.18 11.57 2.97
N ALA A 84 4.35 10.56 3.81
CA ALA A 84 4.55 9.17 3.36
C ALA A 84 3.33 8.58 2.63
N LEU A 85 2.12 9.06 2.93
CA LEU A 85 0.88 8.61 2.29
C LEU A 85 0.53 9.39 1.01
N GLY A 86 1.32 10.43 0.69
CA GLY A 86 1.09 11.32 -0.44
C GLY A 86 0.06 12.43 -0.17
N GLY A 87 -0.30 12.68 1.10
CA GLY A 87 -1.25 13.72 1.48
C GLY A 87 -1.96 13.45 2.81
N SER A 88 -2.90 14.34 3.16
CA SER A 88 -3.63 14.29 4.44
C SER A 88 -4.99 13.60 4.38
N ASP A 89 -5.36 13.01 3.23
CA ASP A 89 -6.67 12.38 3.01
C ASP A 89 -7.02 11.34 4.07
N ALA A 90 -6.02 10.61 4.58
CA ALA A 90 -6.20 9.56 5.58
C ALA A 90 -6.46 10.07 7.01
N LEU A 91 -6.37 11.38 7.27
CA LEU A 91 -6.50 11.95 8.62
C LEU A 91 -7.88 11.63 9.20
N HIS A 92 -8.91 11.67 8.37
CA HIS A 92 -10.27 11.41 8.79
C HIS A 92 -10.42 9.99 9.35
N GLU A 93 -9.89 8.99 8.64
CA GLU A 93 -9.95 7.58 9.01
C GLU A 93 -9.11 7.28 10.23
N VAL A 94 -7.93 7.90 10.36
CA VAL A 94 -7.09 7.83 11.56
C VAL A 94 -7.84 8.36 12.78
N MET A 95 -8.45 9.55 12.66
CA MET A 95 -9.22 10.14 13.76
C MET A 95 -10.50 9.34 14.06
N ALA A 96 -11.16 8.78 13.04
CA ALA A 96 -12.29 7.88 13.23
C ALA A 96 -11.87 6.62 14.02
N PHE A 97 -10.70 6.05 13.72
CA PHE A 97 -10.15 4.92 14.45
C PHE A 97 -9.77 5.27 15.89
N VAL A 98 -9.14 6.44 16.12
CA VAL A 98 -8.91 6.97 17.48
C VAL A 98 -10.20 7.08 18.27
N MET A 99 -11.27 7.60 17.65
CA MET A 99 -12.57 7.72 18.31
C MET A 99 -13.21 6.36 18.60
N ARG A 100 -12.99 5.35 17.76
CA ARG A 100 -13.39 3.96 18.06
C ARG A 100 -12.64 3.41 19.27
N LEU A 101 -11.32 3.60 19.36
CA LEU A 101 -10.52 3.22 20.52
C LEU A 101 -11.02 3.91 21.79
N GLN A 102 -11.25 5.23 21.73
CA GLN A 102 -11.72 6.03 22.87
C GLN A 102 -13.09 5.58 23.39
N LYS A 103 -14.00 5.18 22.50
CA LYS A 103 -15.35 4.68 22.84
C LYS A 103 -15.35 3.22 23.31
N SER A 104 -14.18 2.61 23.47
CA SER A 104 -14.02 1.22 23.92
C SER A 104 -13.11 1.16 25.17
N PRO A 105 -13.00 -0.01 25.83
CA PRO A 105 -11.99 -0.23 26.87
C PRO A 105 -10.54 0.00 26.40
N ASN A 106 -10.29 0.05 25.08
CA ASN A 106 -8.97 0.15 24.46
C ASN A 106 -8.39 1.56 24.36
N GLY A 107 -8.97 2.58 25.01
CA GLY A 107 -8.49 3.95 24.87
C GLY A 107 -7.03 4.19 25.33
N LYS A 108 -6.44 3.26 26.09
CA LYS A 108 -4.99 3.28 26.40
C LYS A 108 -4.09 2.92 25.20
N ALA A 109 -4.64 2.29 24.16
CA ALA A 109 -3.91 1.94 22.94
C ALA A 109 -3.78 3.10 21.95
N ILE A 110 -4.41 4.26 22.21
CA ILE A 110 -4.36 5.43 21.34
C ILE A 110 -2.92 5.95 21.19
N ALA A 111 -2.18 6.12 22.28
CA ALA A 111 -0.80 6.59 22.23
C ALA A 111 0.12 5.60 21.48
N PRO A 112 0.16 4.29 21.80
CA PRO A 112 0.92 3.31 21.02
C PRO A 112 0.59 3.28 19.53
N PHE A 113 -0.69 3.45 19.17
CA PHE A 113 -1.11 3.55 17.77
C PHE A 113 -0.53 4.79 17.08
N LEU A 114 -0.68 5.97 17.69
CA LEU A 114 -0.18 7.22 17.13
C LEU A 114 1.35 7.24 17.04
N GLN A 115 2.03 6.66 18.04
CA GLN A 115 3.49 6.60 18.12
C GLN A 115 4.13 5.84 16.97
N THR A 116 3.40 4.90 16.38
CA THR A 116 3.90 4.07 15.28
C THR A 116 3.38 4.53 13.92
N LEU A 117 2.61 5.63 13.87
CA LEU A 117 1.89 6.02 12.68
C LEU A 117 2.83 6.43 11.53
N ALA A 118 3.85 7.24 11.76
CA ALA A 118 4.79 7.60 10.69
C ALA A 118 5.60 6.41 10.16
N PRO A 119 6.23 5.57 11.00
CA PRO A 119 6.95 4.40 10.49
C PRO A 119 6.04 3.38 9.79
N VAL A 120 4.78 3.21 10.24
CA VAL A 120 3.78 2.40 9.54
C VAL A 120 3.44 3.03 8.18
N ALA A 121 3.13 4.33 8.14
CA ALA A 121 2.80 5.05 6.91
C ALA A 121 3.92 4.95 5.87
N ARG A 122 5.19 5.05 6.27
CA ARG A 122 6.35 4.86 5.38
C ARG A 122 6.44 3.46 4.75
N ARG A 123 5.89 2.43 5.41
CA ARG A 123 5.83 1.07 4.84
C ARG A 123 4.61 0.86 3.96
N LEU A 124 3.52 1.56 4.23
CA LEU A 124 2.26 1.43 3.49
C LEU A 124 2.19 2.31 2.23
N GLN A 125 2.80 3.50 2.29
CA GLN A 125 3.04 4.43 1.16
C GLN A 125 1.78 4.90 0.39
N ALA A 126 0.58 4.60 0.89
CA ALA A 126 -0.68 5.01 0.28
C ALA A 126 -1.84 5.00 1.29
N THR A 127 -2.74 5.98 1.17
CA THR A 127 -3.96 6.10 1.99
C THR A 127 -4.80 4.82 2.02
N GLY A 128 -5.04 4.18 0.87
CA GLY A 128 -5.80 2.92 0.83
C GLY A 128 -5.13 1.76 1.56
N GLN A 129 -3.80 1.74 1.61
CA GLN A 129 -3.05 0.74 2.39
C GLN A 129 -3.17 1.01 3.89
N LEU A 130 -3.15 2.28 4.32
CA LEU A 130 -3.42 2.64 5.71
C LEU A 130 -4.84 2.25 6.13
N GLN A 131 -5.85 2.47 5.29
CA GLN A 131 -7.22 2.04 5.58
C GLN A 131 -7.32 0.53 5.82
N HIS A 132 -6.63 -0.29 5.00
CA HIS A 132 -6.55 -1.74 5.22
C HIS A 132 -5.84 -2.12 6.51
N TYR A 133 -4.75 -1.44 6.85
CA TYR A 133 -4.07 -1.63 8.13
C TYR A 133 -4.98 -1.31 9.33
N LEU A 134 -5.73 -0.19 9.27
CA LEU A 134 -6.70 0.18 10.30
C LEU A 134 -7.85 -0.84 10.39
N ALA A 135 -8.25 -1.44 9.27
CA ALA A 135 -9.23 -2.52 9.26
C ALA A 135 -8.70 -3.78 9.98
N VAL A 136 -7.46 -4.19 9.73
CA VAL A 136 -6.82 -5.32 10.43
C VAL A 136 -6.68 -5.04 11.93
N ALA A 137 -6.23 -3.84 12.30
CA ALA A 137 -6.13 -3.42 13.71
C ALA A 137 -7.50 -3.37 14.39
N GLY A 138 -8.53 -2.91 13.67
CA GLY A 138 -9.92 -2.90 14.13
C GLY A 138 -10.48 -4.30 14.34
N GLU A 139 -10.21 -5.23 13.42
CA GLU A 139 -10.61 -6.63 13.55
C GLU A 139 -9.93 -7.28 14.78
N LEU A 140 -8.62 -7.04 14.97
CA LEU A 140 -7.92 -7.47 16.17
C LEU A 140 -8.58 -6.92 17.44
N MET A 141 -8.80 -5.60 17.50
CA MET A 141 -9.46 -4.95 18.62
C MET A 141 -10.82 -5.58 18.92
N GLU A 142 -11.70 -5.68 17.94
CA GLU A 142 -13.07 -6.16 18.12
C GLU A 142 -13.12 -7.62 18.56
N ARG A 143 -12.31 -8.47 17.92
CA ARG A 143 -12.31 -9.91 18.19
C ARG A 143 -11.54 -10.29 19.44
N THR A 144 -10.83 -9.38 20.08
CA THR A 144 -10.05 -9.69 21.30
C THR A 144 -10.39 -8.81 22.49
N THR A 145 -11.34 -7.88 22.33
CA THR A 145 -11.95 -7.14 23.44
C THR A 145 -12.97 -8.05 24.14
N GLY A 146 -12.75 -8.32 25.43
CA GLY A 146 -13.55 -9.28 26.19
C GLY A 146 -14.78 -8.70 26.90
N SER A 147 -15.75 -9.55 27.21
CA SER A 147 -16.87 -9.27 28.12
C SER A 147 -17.02 -10.40 29.15
N ILE A 148 -17.27 -10.05 30.42
CA ILE A 148 -17.55 -11.05 31.47
C ILE A 148 -18.97 -11.63 31.31
N HIS A 149 -19.91 -10.84 30.79
CA HIS A 149 -21.35 -11.17 30.75
C HIS A 149 -21.97 -11.04 29.34
N GLY A 150 -21.16 -11.06 28.29
CA GLY A 150 -21.60 -11.05 26.88
C GLY A 150 -22.20 -9.75 26.34
N HIS A 151 -22.71 -8.85 27.19
CA HIS A 151 -23.42 -7.64 26.76
C HIS A 151 -22.60 -6.33 26.87
N HIS A 152 -21.59 -6.28 27.74
CA HIS A 152 -20.73 -5.10 27.92
C HIS A 152 -19.26 -5.47 27.76
N THR A 153 -18.60 -4.94 26.74
CA THR A 153 -17.15 -5.06 26.59
C THR A 153 -16.47 -4.37 27.78
N THR A 154 -15.83 -5.16 28.64
CA THR A 154 -15.31 -4.68 29.94
C THR A 154 -13.79 -4.66 29.95
N PHE A 155 -13.15 -5.51 29.17
CA PHE A 155 -11.70 -5.65 29.14
C PHE A 155 -11.11 -5.21 27.81
N PRO A 156 -10.02 -4.42 27.82
CA PRO A 156 -9.31 -4.09 26.60
C PRO A 156 -8.71 -5.36 25.98
N SER A 157 -8.49 -5.31 24.67
CA SER A 157 -7.66 -6.27 23.93
C SER A 157 -6.24 -6.29 24.51
N PRO A 158 -5.80 -7.42 25.09
CA PRO A 158 -4.45 -7.56 25.61
C PRO A 158 -3.36 -7.42 24.53
N GLY A 159 -3.61 -7.96 23.33
CA GLY A 159 -2.65 -8.00 22.23
C GLY A 159 -2.55 -6.73 21.39
N LEU A 160 -3.52 -5.81 21.49
CA LEU A 160 -3.58 -4.64 20.62
C LEU A 160 -2.42 -3.64 20.84
N PRO A 161 -2.04 -3.24 22.07
CA PRO A 161 -0.88 -2.37 22.25
C PRO A 161 0.44 -3.00 21.76
N PRO A 162 0.78 -4.26 22.13
CA PRO A 162 1.95 -4.93 21.57
C PRO A 162 1.94 -5.05 20.04
N PHE A 163 0.76 -5.25 19.44
CA PHE A 163 0.61 -5.26 17.98
C PHE A 163 1.02 -3.92 17.36
N PHE A 164 0.56 -2.79 17.91
CA PHE A 164 0.96 -1.47 17.41
C PHE A 164 2.47 -1.25 17.52
N GLU A 165 3.07 -1.59 18.67
CA GLU A 165 4.52 -1.50 18.88
C GLU A 165 5.32 -2.32 17.85
N GLN A 166 4.83 -3.51 17.48
CA GLN A 166 5.48 -4.36 16.47
C GLN A 166 5.09 -4.02 15.02
N ALA A 167 4.06 -3.23 14.78
CA ALA A 167 3.53 -2.98 13.44
C ALA A 167 4.58 -2.45 12.43
N PRO A 168 5.47 -1.49 12.79
CA PRO A 168 6.56 -1.08 11.89
C PRO A 168 7.46 -2.24 11.47
N ARG A 169 7.81 -3.13 12.41
CA ARG A 169 8.67 -4.28 12.15
C ARG A 169 7.95 -5.32 11.29
N LEU A 170 6.68 -5.58 11.58
CA LEU A 170 5.87 -6.54 10.82
C LEU A 170 5.70 -6.09 9.37
N LEU A 171 5.35 -4.82 9.14
CA LEU A 171 5.26 -4.24 7.78
C LEU A 171 6.64 -4.06 7.11
N GLY A 172 7.72 -4.15 7.88
CA GLY A 172 9.09 -4.31 7.38
C GLY A 172 9.35 -5.68 6.73
N LEU A 173 8.53 -6.68 7.05
CA LEU A 173 8.77 -8.09 6.68
C LEU A 173 7.61 -8.72 5.92
N LEU A 174 6.41 -8.17 6.04
CA LEU A 174 5.17 -8.74 5.54
C LEU A 174 4.49 -7.75 4.59
N SER A 175 3.84 -8.30 3.56
CA SER A 175 2.78 -7.60 2.83
C SER A 175 1.57 -7.38 3.74
N LEU A 176 0.61 -6.55 3.33
CA LEU A 176 -0.62 -6.40 4.10
C LEU A 176 -1.44 -7.69 4.18
N GLN A 177 -1.37 -8.55 3.14
CA GLN A 177 -1.94 -9.90 3.20
C GLN A 177 -1.27 -10.74 4.30
N GLY A 178 0.06 -10.75 4.32
CA GLY A 178 0.83 -11.50 5.31
C GLY A 178 0.56 -11.00 6.74
N LEU A 179 0.46 -9.68 6.92
CA LEU A 179 0.08 -9.08 8.21
C LEU A 179 -1.31 -9.55 8.63
N LYS A 180 -2.30 -9.49 7.73
CA LYS A 180 -3.66 -9.96 8.02
C LYS A 180 -3.67 -11.43 8.45
N ASN A 181 -3.00 -12.30 7.69
CA ASN A 181 -2.90 -13.73 7.99
C ASN A 181 -2.25 -14.00 9.35
N TRP A 182 -1.19 -13.24 9.66
CA TRP A 182 -0.48 -13.33 10.92
C TRP A 182 -1.35 -12.89 12.10
N VAL A 183 -2.10 -11.79 11.96
CA VAL A 183 -3.07 -11.33 12.96
C VAL A 183 -4.21 -12.34 13.14
N ASP A 184 -4.79 -12.84 12.05
CA ASP A 184 -5.86 -13.84 12.06
C ASP A 184 -5.45 -15.13 12.74
N TYR A 185 -4.19 -15.55 12.58
CA TYR A 185 -3.66 -16.69 13.31
C TYR A 185 -3.60 -16.41 14.82
N GLY A 186 -3.08 -15.25 15.22
CA GLY A 186 -2.99 -14.86 16.63
C GLY A 186 -4.35 -14.79 17.31
N ILE A 187 -5.33 -14.18 16.65
CA ILE A 187 -6.72 -14.12 17.14
C ILE A 187 -7.29 -15.53 17.32
N ARG A 188 -7.23 -16.37 16.28
CA ARG A 188 -7.84 -17.71 16.30
C ARG A 188 -7.27 -18.61 17.39
N ASN A 189 -5.95 -18.56 17.64
CA ASN A 189 -5.28 -19.50 18.53
C ASN A 189 -5.20 -19.01 19.99
N TYR A 190 -5.28 -17.71 20.25
CA TYR A 190 -5.11 -17.15 21.60
C TYR A 190 -6.25 -16.24 22.07
N HIS A 191 -7.42 -16.30 21.41
CA HIS A 191 -8.61 -15.53 21.77
C HIS A 191 -8.95 -15.55 23.27
N HIS A 192 -8.90 -16.72 23.90
CA HIS A 192 -9.27 -16.93 25.31
C HIS A 192 -8.08 -16.91 26.28
N HIS A 193 -6.88 -16.53 25.82
CA HIS A 193 -5.65 -16.58 26.61
C HIS A 193 -4.91 -15.23 26.56
N PRO A 194 -5.28 -14.26 27.42
CA PRO A 194 -4.71 -12.90 27.41
C PRO A 194 -3.18 -12.83 27.43
N GLU A 195 -2.52 -13.59 28.30
CA GLU A 195 -1.05 -13.61 28.38
C GLU A 195 -0.41 -14.15 27.10
N ARG A 196 -0.94 -15.26 26.57
CA ARG A 196 -0.45 -15.83 25.30
C ARG A 196 -0.70 -14.91 24.11
N GLN A 197 -1.79 -14.13 24.16
CA GLN A 197 -2.06 -13.12 23.16
C GLN A 197 -1.01 -12.01 23.21
N ILE A 198 -0.66 -11.52 24.40
CA ILE A 198 0.46 -10.57 24.58
C ILE A 198 1.76 -11.18 24.05
N ASP A 199 2.09 -12.41 24.40
CA ASP A 199 3.32 -13.09 23.95
C ASP A 199 3.37 -13.24 22.42
N TYR A 200 2.22 -13.51 21.79
CA TYR A 200 2.12 -13.61 20.33
C TYR A 200 2.33 -12.25 19.66
N PHE A 201 1.55 -11.25 20.08
CA PHE A 201 1.58 -9.92 19.45
C PHE A 201 2.84 -9.11 19.76
N SER A 202 3.58 -9.47 20.82
CA SER A 202 4.92 -8.96 21.14
C SER A 202 6.07 -9.71 20.45
N LEU A 203 5.78 -10.70 19.57
CA LEU A 203 6.76 -11.58 18.91
C LEU A 203 7.64 -12.42 19.87
N GLN A 204 7.18 -12.62 21.11
CA GLN A 204 7.88 -13.41 22.11
C GLN A 204 7.63 -14.91 21.96
N SER A 205 6.43 -15.32 21.52
CA SER A 205 6.10 -16.73 21.32
C SER A 205 6.81 -17.34 20.10
N ALA A 206 7.08 -18.65 20.16
CA ALA A 206 7.67 -19.39 19.04
C ALA A 206 6.74 -19.39 17.82
N ASP A 207 5.43 -19.55 18.06
CA ASP A 207 4.40 -19.57 17.02
C ASP A 207 4.32 -18.23 16.28
N ALA A 208 4.40 -17.10 16.99
CA ALA A 208 4.42 -15.77 16.36
C ALA A 208 5.58 -15.63 15.37
N ARG A 209 6.78 -16.10 15.74
CA ARG A 209 7.96 -16.10 14.87
C ARG A 209 7.80 -17.09 13.70
N ALA A 210 7.25 -18.27 13.94
CA ALA A 210 7.05 -19.27 12.91
C ALA A 210 6.06 -18.80 11.83
N VAL A 211 4.92 -18.24 12.24
CA VAL A 211 3.93 -17.66 11.32
C VAL A 211 4.51 -16.45 10.60
N LEU A 212 5.26 -15.58 11.28
CA LEU A 212 5.96 -14.46 10.65
C LEU A 212 6.89 -14.93 9.52
N GLN A 213 7.68 -15.99 9.75
CA GLN A 213 8.56 -16.52 8.71
C GLN A 213 7.80 -17.16 7.55
N ARG A 214 6.65 -17.80 7.82
CA ARG A 214 5.80 -18.37 6.77
C ARG A 214 5.19 -17.29 5.88
N GLU A 215 4.70 -16.20 6.47
CA GLU A 215 4.08 -15.10 5.73
C GLU A 215 5.12 -14.15 5.10
N ARG A 216 6.41 -14.31 5.42
CA ARG A 216 7.51 -13.54 4.82
C ARG A 216 7.90 -14.14 3.46
N HIS A 217 7.25 -13.68 2.41
CA HIS A 217 7.53 -14.09 1.05
C HIS A 217 7.52 -12.91 0.07
N GLY A 218 8.02 -13.16 -1.14
CA GLY A 218 8.09 -12.18 -2.22
C GLY A 218 9.06 -11.02 -1.99
N VAL A 219 8.99 -10.07 -2.92
CA VAL A 219 9.71 -8.80 -2.88
C VAL A 219 8.70 -7.71 -2.52
N LEU A 220 8.87 -7.07 -1.36
CA LEU A 220 8.00 -5.98 -0.93
C LEU A 220 8.30 -4.72 -1.72
N PHE A 221 7.23 -4.04 -2.17
CA PHE A 221 7.34 -2.78 -2.90
C PHE A 221 8.13 -1.73 -2.12
N ALA A 222 7.84 -1.57 -0.84
CA ALA A 222 8.49 -0.61 0.05
C ALA A 222 10.03 -0.79 0.15
N ASP A 223 10.56 -1.98 -0.18
CA ASP A 223 12.02 -2.25 -0.17
C ASP A 223 12.70 -1.97 -1.51
N VAL A 224 11.91 -1.79 -2.57
CA VAL A 224 12.39 -1.66 -3.95
C VAL A 224 11.92 -0.39 -4.66
N GLU A 225 10.96 0.35 -4.11
CA GLU A 225 10.37 1.55 -4.70
C GLU A 225 11.42 2.49 -5.29
N ARG A 226 12.40 2.92 -4.50
CA ARG A 226 13.46 3.84 -4.98
C ARG A 226 14.19 3.30 -6.22
N ARG A 227 14.43 1.98 -6.29
CA ARG A 227 15.07 1.36 -7.46
C ARG A 227 14.14 1.33 -8.67
N LEU A 228 12.83 1.17 -8.44
CA LEU A 228 11.80 1.18 -9.48
C LEU A 228 11.53 2.60 -10.02
N ASP A 229 11.52 3.61 -9.15
CA ASP A 229 11.45 5.02 -9.53
C ASP A 229 12.67 5.40 -10.39
N LEU A 230 13.88 5.05 -9.96
CA LEU A 230 15.08 5.28 -10.78
C LEU A 230 15.05 4.52 -12.11
N TYR A 231 14.47 3.31 -12.13
CA TYR A 231 14.27 2.53 -13.36
C TYR A 231 13.34 3.28 -14.34
N LEU A 232 12.21 3.80 -13.88
CA LEU A 232 11.29 4.60 -14.70
C LEU A 232 11.95 5.89 -15.19
N ARG A 233 12.59 6.65 -14.31
CA ARG A 233 13.25 7.92 -14.70
C ARG A 233 14.38 7.72 -15.69
N SER A 234 15.19 6.67 -15.51
CA SER A 234 16.41 6.50 -16.30
C SER A 234 16.17 5.80 -17.64
N LEU A 235 15.26 4.83 -17.69
CA LEU A 235 15.00 4.04 -18.91
C LEU A 235 13.72 4.47 -19.63
N TRP A 236 12.73 4.99 -18.91
CA TRP A 236 11.46 5.38 -19.50
C TRP A 236 11.29 6.91 -19.60
N LEU A 237 12.17 7.68 -18.98
CA LEU A 237 12.06 9.13 -18.84
C LEU A 237 10.70 9.55 -18.26
N ASP A 238 10.12 8.67 -17.42
CA ASP A 238 8.83 8.87 -16.77
C ASP A 238 9.05 9.07 -15.27
N ASN A 239 8.46 10.12 -14.71
CA ASN A 239 8.53 10.48 -13.30
C ASN A 239 7.18 10.27 -12.58
N VAL A 240 6.30 9.45 -13.15
CA VAL A 240 5.02 9.07 -12.56
C VAL A 240 5.20 8.46 -11.16
N THR A 241 4.32 8.85 -10.25
CA THR A 241 4.27 8.29 -8.90
C THR A 241 3.87 6.82 -8.96
N LEU A 242 4.58 5.98 -8.20
CA LEU A 242 4.19 4.59 -7.96
C LEU A 242 3.33 4.54 -6.70
N VAL A 243 2.18 3.88 -6.77
CA VAL A 243 1.27 3.79 -5.62
C VAL A 243 0.89 2.34 -5.35
N PRO A 244 1.24 1.78 -4.17
CA PRO A 244 0.97 0.38 -3.89
C PRO A 244 -0.50 0.11 -3.59
N TYR A 245 -0.93 -1.11 -3.90
CA TYR A 245 -2.20 -1.68 -3.44
C TYR A 245 -1.99 -3.09 -2.91
N SER A 246 -2.90 -3.57 -2.07
CA SER A 246 -2.83 -4.92 -1.50
C SER A 246 -3.77 -5.83 -2.27
N THR A 247 -3.33 -7.05 -2.56
CA THR A 247 -4.19 -8.05 -3.21
C THR A 247 -5.14 -8.76 -2.24
N ALA A 248 -5.04 -8.47 -0.93
CA ALA A 248 -5.73 -9.21 0.13
C ALA A 248 -7.20 -8.91 0.33
N PHE A 249 -7.60 -7.67 0.04
CA PHE A 249 -8.90 -7.12 0.45
C PHE A 249 -9.92 -7.10 -0.69
N HIS A 250 -9.63 -7.81 -1.79
CA HIS A 250 -10.49 -7.88 -2.96
C HIS A 250 -11.08 -9.29 -3.13
N GLU A 251 -12.34 -9.45 -2.74
CA GLU A 251 -13.03 -10.75 -2.70
C GLU A 251 -13.54 -11.23 -4.07
N ILE A 252 -13.83 -10.31 -5.01
CA ILE A 252 -14.48 -10.65 -6.29
C ILE A 252 -13.48 -10.71 -7.45
N ARG A 253 -12.53 -9.77 -7.53
CA ARG A 253 -11.46 -9.75 -8.54
C ARG A 253 -10.20 -9.15 -7.94
N GLN A 254 -9.10 -9.87 -8.03
CA GLN A 254 -7.80 -9.30 -7.65
C GLN A 254 -7.46 -8.14 -8.60
N PRO A 255 -7.07 -6.98 -8.06
CA PRO A 255 -6.61 -5.85 -8.87
C PRO A 255 -5.36 -6.26 -9.65
N VAL A 256 -5.40 -6.06 -10.96
CA VAL A 256 -4.22 -6.10 -11.83
C VAL A 256 -3.56 -4.72 -11.84
N PRO A 257 -2.25 -4.61 -12.11
CA PRO A 257 -1.60 -3.30 -12.20
C PRO A 257 -2.29 -2.39 -13.22
N TYR A 258 -2.43 -1.11 -12.90
CA TYR A 258 -3.13 -0.15 -13.74
C TYR A 258 -2.58 1.27 -13.58
N VAL A 259 -2.99 2.19 -14.46
CA VAL A 259 -2.63 3.61 -14.38
C VAL A 259 -3.88 4.43 -14.13
N ASP A 260 -3.84 5.37 -13.19
CA ASP A 260 -4.88 6.36 -12.97
C ASP A 260 -4.29 7.78 -12.84
N ALA A 261 -5.12 8.76 -12.48
CA ALA A 261 -4.70 10.16 -12.35
C ALA A 261 -3.68 10.40 -11.22
N LEU A 262 -3.57 9.49 -10.26
CA LEU A 262 -2.67 9.60 -9.12
C LEU A 262 -1.34 8.85 -9.34
N GLY A 263 -1.29 7.91 -10.29
CA GLY A 263 -0.05 7.28 -10.70
C GLY A 263 -0.20 5.86 -11.26
N MET A 264 0.92 5.15 -11.28
CA MET A 264 0.99 3.72 -11.61
C MET A 264 0.74 2.88 -10.37
N ARG A 265 -0.28 2.04 -10.43
CA ARG A 265 -0.76 1.20 -9.34
C ARG A 265 -0.10 -0.17 -9.44
N VAL A 266 0.60 -0.57 -8.38
CA VAL A 266 1.34 -1.84 -8.33
C VAL A 266 1.05 -2.61 -7.03
N PRO A 267 1.15 -3.94 -7.01
CA PRO A 267 1.03 -4.71 -5.78
C PRO A 267 2.07 -4.33 -4.73
N ASP A 268 1.68 -4.40 -3.45
CA ASP A 268 2.55 -4.23 -2.28
C ASP A 268 3.63 -5.33 -2.16
N VAL A 269 3.41 -6.46 -2.84
CA VAL A 269 4.39 -7.55 -2.96
C VAL A 269 4.29 -8.26 -4.31
N PHE A 270 5.44 -8.69 -4.85
CA PHE A 270 5.49 -9.70 -5.91
C PHE A 270 6.28 -10.94 -5.47
N ASP A 271 5.62 -12.09 -5.50
CA ASP A 271 6.28 -13.39 -5.40
C ASP A 271 7.04 -13.76 -6.67
N PRO A 272 8.11 -14.56 -6.58
CA PRO A 272 8.67 -15.18 -7.76
C PRO A 272 7.63 -16.06 -8.45
N ASP A 273 7.56 -16.01 -9.78
CA ASP A 273 6.63 -16.82 -10.58
C ASP A 273 7.31 -17.30 -11.87
N LYS A 274 7.10 -18.57 -12.23
CA LYS A 274 7.67 -19.20 -13.43
C LYS A 274 9.18 -18.93 -13.65
N GLY A 275 9.95 -18.91 -12.57
CA GLY A 275 11.40 -18.65 -12.60
C GLY A 275 11.80 -17.17 -12.74
N VAL A 276 10.83 -16.26 -12.73
CA VAL A 276 11.04 -14.80 -12.73
C VAL A 276 11.02 -14.28 -11.29
N SER A 277 12.02 -13.47 -10.92
CA SER A 277 12.11 -12.86 -9.60
C SER A 277 11.01 -11.81 -9.39
N GLY A 278 10.61 -11.54 -8.14
CA GLY A 278 9.65 -10.47 -7.84
C GLY A 278 10.10 -9.09 -8.35
N MET A 279 11.40 -8.79 -8.31
CA MET A 279 11.97 -7.56 -8.87
C MET A 279 11.77 -7.47 -10.38
N ASP A 280 11.98 -8.57 -11.11
CA ASP A 280 11.80 -8.58 -12.56
C ASP A 280 10.32 -8.57 -12.96
N ARG A 281 9.41 -9.08 -12.10
CA ARG A 281 7.98 -8.89 -12.26
C ARG A 281 7.58 -7.42 -12.13
N TYR A 282 8.08 -6.69 -11.12
CA TYR A 282 7.88 -5.24 -11.05
C TYR A 282 8.38 -4.53 -12.32
N ARG A 283 9.60 -4.84 -12.77
CA ARG A 283 10.16 -4.24 -14.00
C ARG A 283 9.31 -4.52 -15.23
N ALA A 284 8.83 -5.75 -15.40
CA ALA A 284 7.98 -6.13 -16.54
C ALA A 284 6.65 -5.37 -16.52
N VAL A 285 5.98 -5.32 -15.37
CA VAL A 285 4.73 -4.57 -15.18
C VAL A 285 4.92 -3.07 -15.45
N LEU A 286 5.98 -2.48 -14.92
CA LEU A 286 6.28 -1.06 -15.13
C LEU A 286 6.67 -0.77 -16.58
N ALA A 287 7.45 -1.65 -17.23
CA ALA A 287 7.76 -1.53 -18.65
C ALA A 287 6.49 -1.53 -19.50
N HIS A 288 5.56 -2.44 -19.20
CA HIS A 288 4.29 -2.57 -19.90
C HIS A 288 3.43 -1.30 -19.76
N MET A 289 3.20 -0.83 -18.53
CA MET A 289 2.43 0.40 -18.30
C MET A 289 3.11 1.66 -18.87
N ALA A 290 4.43 1.77 -18.77
CA ALA A 290 5.18 2.87 -19.37
C ALA A 290 5.13 2.82 -20.90
N GLY A 291 5.18 1.62 -21.48
CA GLY A 291 5.00 1.39 -22.91
C GLY A 291 3.64 1.88 -23.40
N HIS A 292 2.56 1.52 -22.70
CA HIS A 292 1.22 2.05 -23.01
C HIS A 292 1.17 3.57 -22.95
N ARG A 293 1.70 4.19 -21.88
CA ARG A 293 1.72 5.64 -21.76
C ARG A 293 2.51 6.34 -22.87
N ARG A 294 3.58 5.70 -23.35
CA ARG A 294 4.46 6.26 -24.39
C ARG A 294 3.93 6.04 -25.81
N TRP A 295 3.29 4.90 -26.07
CA TRP A 295 3.00 4.45 -27.44
C TRP A 295 1.54 4.13 -27.73
N SER A 296 0.67 4.00 -26.73
CA SER A 296 -0.77 3.81 -26.95
C SER A 296 -1.47 5.14 -27.22
N GLY A 297 -2.59 5.06 -27.95
CA GLY A 297 -3.50 6.18 -28.16
C GLY A 297 -4.86 5.93 -27.50
N SER A 298 -5.66 6.98 -27.37
CA SER A 298 -7.03 6.87 -26.86
C SER A 298 -7.91 6.01 -27.78
N LEU A 299 -8.68 5.13 -27.17
CA LEU A 299 -9.64 4.26 -27.84
C LEU A 299 -11.06 4.79 -27.66
N VAL A 300 -11.66 5.31 -28.74
CA VAL A 300 -13.09 5.67 -28.77
C VAL A 300 -13.87 4.46 -29.28
N ALA A 301 -14.52 3.75 -28.37
CA ALA A 301 -15.12 2.44 -28.63
C ALA A 301 -16.65 2.49 -28.56
N ASP A 302 -17.27 3.48 -29.21
CA ASP A 302 -18.72 3.71 -29.13
C ASP A 302 -19.54 2.63 -29.86
N ASN A 303 -18.95 1.90 -30.81
CA ASN A 303 -19.66 0.95 -31.68
C ASN A 303 -19.02 -0.47 -31.74
N TRP A 304 -18.19 -0.84 -30.77
CA TRP A 304 -17.53 -2.16 -30.78
C TRP A 304 -18.29 -3.19 -29.95
N SER A 305 -18.43 -4.40 -30.49
CA SER A 305 -18.88 -5.54 -29.70
C SER A 305 -17.87 -5.87 -28.59
N PRO A 306 -18.30 -6.51 -27.49
CA PRO A 306 -17.38 -6.93 -26.42
C PRO A 306 -16.19 -7.77 -26.92
N PHE A 307 -16.40 -8.59 -27.95
CA PHE A 307 -15.35 -9.42 -28.55
C PHE A 307 -14.35 -8.61 -29.37
N GLN A 308 -14.80 -7.58 -30.08
CA GLN A 308 -13.91 -6.66 -30.79
C GLN A 308 -13.07 -5.84 -29.81
N ARG A 309 -13.68 -5.32 -28.75
CA ARG A 309 -12.94 -4.60 -27.70
C ARG A 309 -11.86 -5.48 -27.09
N MET A 310 -12.19 -6.71 -26.69
CA MET A 310 -11.21 -7.67 -26.15
C MET A 310 -10.09 -8.02 -27.15
N ALA A 311 -10.41 -8.17 -28.44
CA ALA A 311 -9.41 -8.44 -29.47
C ALA A 311 -8.45 -7.25 -29.65
N VAL A 312 -8.98 -6.02 -29.68
CA VAL A 312 -8.14 -4.82 -29.82
C VAL A 312 -7.27 -4.61 -28.58
N GLU A 313 -7.81 -4.78 -27.37
CA GLU A 313 -7.03 -4.75 -26.14
C GLU A 313 -5.86 -5.75 -26.21
N CYS A 314 -6.13 -7.00 -26.61
CA CYS A 314 -5.09 -8.03 -26.72
C CYS A 314 -4.04 -7.71 -27.80
N PHE A 315 -4.45 -7.17 -28.95
CA PHE A 315 -3.50 -6.76 -29.99
C PHE A 315 -2.66 -5.57 -29.57
N GLU A 316 -3.25 -4.63 -28.83
CA GLU A 316 -2.53 -3.49 -28.31
C GLU A 316 -1.49 -3.92 -27.26
N ASP A 317 -1.86 -4.79 -26.32
CA ASP A 317 -0.91 -5.34 -25.34
C ASP A 317 0.24 -6.10 -26.03
N ALA A 318 -0.08 -6.94 -27.03
CA ALA A 318 0.93 -7.67 -27.81
C ALA A 318 1.86 -6.72 -28.58
N ARG A 319 1.31 -5.63 -29.13
CA ARG A 319 2.08 -4.58 -29.81
C ARG A 319 3.02 -3.88 -28.83
N ILE A 320 2.52 -3.52 -27.65
CA ILE A 320 3.32 -2.86 -26.61
C ILE A 320 4.46 -3.78 -26.17
N ASP A 321 4.19 -5.05 -25.86
CA ASP A 321 5.23 -6.01 -25.47
C ASP A 321 6.29 -6.22 -26.56
N TRP A 322 5.89 -6.22 -27.83
CA TRP A 322 6.83 -6.26 -28.95
C TRP A 322 7.72 -5.01 -28.99
N LEU A 323 7.14 -3.81 -28.86
CA LEU A 323 7.90 -2.55 -28.84
C LEU A 323 8.84 -2.46 -27.65
N ILE A 324 8.40 -2.94 -26.47
CA ILE A 324 9.24 -3.08 -25.29
C ILE A 324 10.44 -3.97 -25.59
N CYS A 325 10.23 -5.11 -26.24
CA CYS A 325 11.32 -6.01 -26.60
C CYS A 325 12.22 -5.48 -27.72
N ARG A 326 11.74 -4.54 -28.54
CA ARG A 326 12.56 -3.83 -29.52
C ARG A 326 13.51 -2.85 -28.84
N GLU A 327 13.00 -2.06 -27.90
CA GLU A 327 13.80 -1.10 -27.13
C GLU A 327 14.73 -1.81 -26.12
N TYR A 328 14.21 -2.83 -25.44
CA TYR A 328 14.86 -3.56 -24.35
C TYR A 328 14.80 -5.09 -24.57
N PRO A 329 15.66 -5.66 -25.43
CA PRO A 329 15.63 -7.07 -25.80
C PRO A 329 15.72 -8.06 -24.63
N GLY A 330 16.39 -7.66 -23.54
CA GLY A 330 16.52 -8.47 -22.32
C GLY A 330 15.18 -8.79 -21.63
N LEU A 331 14.13 -7.99 -21.84
CA LEU A 331 12.81 -8.23 -21.24
C LEU A 331 12.05 -9.39 -21.91
N ARG A 332 12.43 -9.80 -23.14
CA ARG A 332 11.76 -10.89 -23.86
C ARG A 332 11.74 -12.18 -23.05
N ARG A 333 12.86 -12.53 -22.40
CA ARG A 333 12.95 -13.72 -21.54
C ARG A 333 11.94 -13.68 -20.39
N VAL A 334 11.79 -12.50 -19.76
CA VAL A 334 10.88 -12.30 -18.63
C VAL A 334 9.43 -12.38 -19.08
N LEU A 335 9.08 -11.64 -20.14
CA LEU A 335 7.73 -11.63 -20.70
C LEU A 335 7.32 -13.03 -21.20
N LEU A 336 8.20 -13.75 -21.92
CA LEU A 336 7.92 -15.11 -22.38
C LEU A 336 7.75 -16.13 -21.24
N ALA A 337 8.49 -15.97 -20.14
CA ALA A 337 8.34 -16.84 -18.98
C ALA A 337 6.98 -16.62 -18.29
N LEU A 338 6.53 -15.37 -18.18
CA LEU A 338 5.25 -15.02 -17.55
C LEU A 338 4.04 -15.29 -18.46
N HIS A 339 4.19 -15.06 -19.77
CA HIS A 339 3.14 -15.24 -20.75
C HIS A 339 2.78 -16.73 -20.91
N PRO A 340 1.49 -17.11 -20.94
CA PRO A 340 1.09 -18.49 -21.21
C PRO A 340 1.61 -18.97 -22.58
N LYS A 341 1.83 -20.27 -22.74
CA LYS A 341 2.06 -20.91 -24.05
C LYS A 341 0.87 -21.84 -24.35
N PRO A 342 -0.26 -21.32 -24.88
CA PRO A 342 -1.42 -22.14 -25.16
C PRO A 342 -1.07 -23.26 -26.15
N VAL A 343 -1.61 -24.46 -25.93
CA VAL A 343 -1.44 -25.59 -26.85
C VAL A 343 -2.47 -25.46 -27.97
N GLN A 344 -2.00 -25.44 -29.22
CA GLN A 344 -2.88 -25.34 -30.40
C GLN A 344 -3.91 -26.48 -30.41
N GLY A 345 -5.18 -26.13 -30.62
CA GLY A 345 -6.30 -27.08 -30.67
C GLY A 345 -6.77 -27.60 -29.31
N ALA A 346 -6.24 -27.10 -28.19
CA ALA A 346 -6.65 -27.54 -26.85
C ALA A 346 -7.99 -26.94 -26.39
N CYS A 347 -8.54 -25.97 -27.13
CA CYS A 347 -9.85 -25.39 -26.87
C CYS A 347 -10.88 -26.01 -27.81
N ASP A 348 -11.94 -26.59 -27.23
CA ASP A 348 -13.07 -27.14 -27.96
C ASP A 348 -14.12 -26.06 -28.23
N GLU A 349 -14.32 -25.77 -29.52
CA GLU A 349 -15.21 -24.72 -30.00
C GLU A 349 -16.70 -25.08 -29.89
N GLU A 350 -17.04 -26.36 -29.79
CA GLU A 350 -18.42 -26.83 -29.65
C GLU A 350 -18.95 -26.58 -28.23
N THR A 351 -18.06 -26.58 -27.23
CA THR A 351 -18.42 -26.48 -25.81
C THR A 351 -18.02 -25.14 -25.19
N THR A 352 -17.12 -24.38 -25.79
CA THR A 352 -16.64 -23.10 -25.23
C THR A 352 -16.16 -22.12 -26.29
N SER A 353 -16.27 -20.81 -25.98
CA SER A 353 -15.69 -19.76 -26.82
C SER A 353 -14.15 -19.81 -26.79
N CYS A 354 -13.53 -20.15 -27.91
CA CYS A 354 -12.07 -20.21 -28.05
C CYS A 354 -11.38 -18.89 -28.39
N LEU A 355 -12.11 -17.76 -28.35
CA LEU A 355 -11.56 -16.46 -28.72
C LEU A 355 -10.35 -16.06 -27.86
N ARG A 356 -10.45 -16.16 -26.53
CA ARG A 356 -9.31 -15.84 -25.63
C ARG A 356 -8.11 -16.76 -25.86
N HIS A 357 -8.36 -18.03 -26.15
CA HIS A 357 -7.30 -18.99 -26.45
C HIS A 357 -6.55 -18.58 -27.72
N ARG A 358 -7.26 -18.27 -28.81
CA ARG A 358 -6.65 -17.82 -30.07
C ARG A 358 -5.92 -16.48 -29.91
N LEU A 359 -6.51 -15.52 -29.21
CA LEU A 359 -5.87 -14.23 -28.92
C LEU A 359 -4.57 -14.40 -28.12
N ALA A 360 -4.56 -15.27 -27.10
CA ALA A 360 -3.36 -15.58 -26.35
C ALA A 360 -2.29 -16.28 -27.22
N MET A 361 -2.68 -17.13 -28.17
CA MET A 361 -1.74 -17.72 -29.12
C MET A 361 -1.14 -16.67 -30.06
N VAL A 362 -1.93 -15.71 -30.57
CA VAL A 362 -1.43 -14.61 -31.40
C VAL A 362 -0.45 -13.74 -30.60
N SER A 363 -0.84 -13.30 -29.40
CA SER A 363 0.04 -12.54 -28.50
C SER A 363 1.37 -13.27 -28.24
N ARG A 364 1.30 -14.59 -27.98
CA ARG A 364 2.50 -15.43 -27.81
C ARG A 364 3.36 -15.44 -29.08
N ALA A 365 2.78 -15.64 -30.25
CA ALA A 365 3.50 -15.74 -31.52
C ALA A 365 4.16 -14.41 -31.96
N VAL A 366 3.56 -13.27 -31.61
CA VAL A 366 4.18 -11.95 -31.81
C VAL A 366 5.46 -11.80 -30.97
N LEU A 367 5.46 -12.35 -29.75
CA LEU A 367 6.57 -12.24 -28.81
C LEU A 367 7.62 -13.36 -28.94
N ASP A 368 7.24 -14.52 -29.46
CA ASP A 368 8.05 -15.75 -29.50
C ASP A 368 8.26 -16.21 -30.95
N PRO A 369 9.38 -15.89 -31.60
CA PRO A 369 9.66 -16.40 -32.95
C PRO A 369 9.66 -17.94 -33.04
N ASP A 370 9.94 -18.62 -31.92
CA ASP A 370 10.00 -20.08 -31.82
C ASP A 370 8.69 -20.67 -31.24
N HIS A 371 7.55 -19.99 -31.46
CA HIS A 371 6.26 -20.37 -30.89
C HIS A 371 5.78 -21.78 -31.32
N GLY A 372 6.10 -22.22 -32.55
CA GLY A 372 5.82 -23.56 -33.06
C GLY A 372 4.37 -23.82 -33.50
N TYR A 373 3.55 -22.78 -33.65
CA TYR A 373 2.18 -22.89 -34.16
C TYR A 373 2.16 -23.03 -35.68
N THR A 374 1.18 -23.76 -36.19
CA THR A 374 1.05 -24.09 -37.62
C THR A 374 -0.28 -23.64 -38.23
N GLU A 375 -1.19 -23.10 -37.42
CA GLU A 375 -2.52 -22.68 -37.89
C GLU A 375 -2.39 -21.48 -38.87
N PRO A 376 -2.86 -21.61 -40.13
CA PRO A 376 -2.60 -20.62 -41.16
C PRO A 376 -3.15 -19.22 -40.89
N LEU A 377 -4.35 -19.10 -40.30
CA LEU A 377 -4.98 -17.80 -40.04
C LEU A 377 -4.22 -17.02 -38.95
N LEU A 378 -3.79 -17.72 -37.90
CA LEU A 378 -2.93 -17.18 -36.85
C LEU A 378 -1.61 -16.68 -37.44
N LEU A 379 -0.93 -17.50 -38.25
CA LEU A 379 0.35 -17.13 -38.85
C LEU A 379 0.20 -15.89 -39.75
N GLN A 380 -0.84 -15.86 -40.58
CA GLN A 380 -1.13 -14.70 -41.43
C GLN A 380 -1.43 -13.44 -40.60
N THR A 381 -2.11 -13.58 -39.47
CA THR A 381 -2.43 -12.45 -38.59
C THR A 381 -1.18 -11.91 -37.89
N VAL A 382 -0.32 -12.81 -37.40
CA VAL A 382 0.97 -12.44 -36.79
C VAL A 382 1.87 -11.74 -37.81
N GLU A 383 2.00 -12.28 -39.02
CA GLU A 383 2.79 -11.69 -40.10
C GLU A 383 2.31 -10.27 -40.44
N ARG A 384 0.99 -10.09 -40.63
CA ARG A 384 0.40 -8.78 -40.90
C ARG A 384 0.63 -7.79 -39.77
N LEU A 385 0.51 -8.23 -38.52
CA LEU A 385 0.76 -7.37 -37.36
C LEU A 385 2.23 -6.96 -37.30
N LEU A 386 3.17 -7.89 -37.45
CA LEU A 386 4.61 -7.60 -37.43
C LEU A 386 5.02 -6.67 -38.57
N ALA A 387 4.45 -6.83 -39.77
CA ALA A 387 4.71 -5.96 -40.92
C ALA A 387 4.27 -4.49 -40.68
N LEU A 388 3.35 -4.23 -39.75
CA LEU A 388 2.96 -2.88 -39.34
C LEU A 388 3.91 -2.28 -38.28
N LEU A 389 4.77 -3.09 -37.66
CA LEU A 389 5.66 -2.69 -36.57
C LEU A 389 7.12 -2.52 -36.99
N THR A 390 7.49 -3.11 -38.12
CA THR A 390 8.74 -2.91 -38.86
C THR A 390 8.64 -1.70 -39.77
#